data_AF-G0N372-F1
#
_entry.id   AF-G0N372-F1
#
_cell.length_a   1.000
_cell.length_b   1.000
_cell.length_c   1.000
_cell.angle_alpha   90.00
_cell.angle_beta   90.00
_cell.angle_gamma   90.00
#
_symmetry.space_group_name_H-M   'P 1'
#
loop_
_entity.id
_entity.type
_entity.pdbx_description
1 polymer ?
#
loop_
_entity_poly.entity_id
_entity_poly.type
_entity_poly.pdbx_seq_one_letter_code
_entity_poly.pdbx_strand_id
1 'polypeptide(L)'
;MPNYKDNPRRVYSPVPPPSFHTGRTRTTASSDMYTYTTDTNTTDDEYGDRAGCGTWAKYGIFTANIVFMIVGGLLLAMGIWLRTDSRFRNFISERYRQAVEDAFWEAPTLFAFSYIIIVMGAVMIVVAMLGCCGITGRSRLFLIIYSMVVFLLLIATLSCGIYLLYKKDGLDVELSDALNYMVQHYYMGPGVVQEALDKLQTTFRCCGNAGCSDFRMFRQDIPRSCDIRCDGCHFRIMVALRIGFSVTLIVFSAVVLCQLATICFALYFVFMRKKEIKIIYVEERRRHRPSHRLTRDTLRDHDLPFQLQPKYERKYAKY
;
A
#
# COMPACT_ATOMS: atom_id res chain seq x y z
N MET A 1 36.86 52.91 -7.03
CA MET A 1 37.05 51.53 -7.51
C MET A 1 37.88 50.77 -6.48
N PRO A 2 37.59 49.48 -6.25
CA PRO A 2 37.58 48.84 -4.93
C PRO A 2 38.94 48.24 -4.55
N ASN A 3 39.15 47.92 -3.26
CA ASN A 3 39.74 46.62 -2.96
C ASN A 3 39.36 46.08 -1.57
N TYR A 4 38.92 44.84 -1.62
CA TYR A 4 38.52 43.91 -0.58
C TYR A 4 39.74 43.07 -0.18
N LYS A 5 39.84 42.68 1.10
CA LYS A 5 40.60 41.55 1.72
C LYS A 5 40.92 41.93 3.18
N ASP A 6 40.87 41.09 4.21
CA ASP A 6 40.55 39.67 4.41
C ASP A 6 40.20 39.55 5.91
N ASN A 7 39.19 38.75 6.27
CA ASN A 7 38.81 38.48 7.68
C ASN A 7 39.27 37.06 8.06
N PRO A 8 40.08 36.85 9.11
CA PRO A 8 40.53 35.51 9.48
C PRO A 8 39.42 34.68 10.17
N ARG A 9 39.36 33.41 9.76
CA ARG A 9 38.40 32.38 10.17
C ARG A 9 38.42 32.14 11.69
N ARG A 10 37.27 32.15 12.36
CA ARG A 10 37.10 31.51 13.68
C ARG A 10 36.81 30.03 13.51
N VAL A 11 37.64 29.23 14.18
CA VAL A 11 37.60 27.77 14.29
C VAL A 11 36.33 27.33 15.03
N TYR A 12 35.56 26.41 14.46
CA TYR A 12 34.50 25.70 15.18
C TYR A 12 35.10 24.50 15.92
N SER A 13 34.94 24.44 17.25
CA SER A 13 35.19 23.20 18.02
C SER A 13 33.94 22.32 18.05
N PRO A 14 34.08 20.98 18.09
CA PRO A 14 32.93 20.06 18.09
C PRO A 14 32.24 20.01 19.45
N VAL A 15 30.90 19.96 19.44
CA VAL A 15 30.05 19.78 20.62
C VAL A 15 29.98 18.27 20.98
N PRO A 16 30.16 17.87 22.25
CA PRO A 16 30.07 16.46 22.67
C PRO A 16 28.60 15.96 22.69
N PRO A 17 28.37 14.62 22.64
CA PRO A 17 27.02 14.05 22.60
C PRO A 17 26.28 14.24 23.93
N PRO A 18 24.93 14.38 23.93
CA PRO A 18 24.19 14.62 25.16
C PRO A 18 24.03 13.33 25.97
N SER A 19 24.51 13.37 27.22
CA SER A 19 24.18 12.42 28.28
C SER A 19 22.77 12.67 28.80
N PHE A 20 22.02 11.59 28.95
CA PHE A 20 20.66 11.52 29.49
C PHE A 20 20.59 12.08 30.92
N HIS A 21 19.78 13.11 31.16
CA HIS A 21 19.17 13.36 32.46
C HIS A 21 17.81 14.05 32.30
N THR A 22 16.82 13.49 32.99
CA THR A 22 15.47 14.00 33.20
C THR A 22 15.53 15.32 33.98
N GLY A 23 15.13 16.42 33.35
CA GLY A 23 15.03 17.73 33.96
C GLY A 23 14.84 18.80 32.90
N ARG A 24 14.18 19.90 33.27
CA ARG A 24 13.99 21.10 32.45
C ARG A 24 15.32 21.56 31.83
N THR A 25 15.64 21.13 30.62
CA THR A 25 16.87 21.51 29.93
C THR A 25 16.73 22.90 29.34
N ARG A 26 17.16 23.90 30.10
CA ARG A 26 17.36 25.26 29.60
C ARG A 26 18.77 25.34 28.99
N THR A 27 18.90 25.09 27.70
CA THR A 27 20.15 25.36 26.98
C THR A 27 20.27 26.86 26.72
N THR A 28 21.29 27.49 27.29
CA THR A 28 21.63 28.90 27.07
C THR A 28 22.92 28.96 26.26
N ALA A 29 22.85 29.52 25.05
CA ALA A 29 24.02 29.89 24.27
C ALA A 29 24.16 31.42 24.31
N SER A 30 25.35 31.90 24.67
CA SER A 30 25.66 33.33 24.78
C SER A 30 26.64 33.72 23.69
N SER A 31 26.24 34.65 22.82
CA SER A 31 27.15 35.46 22.00
C SER A 31 27.25 36.84 22.64
N ASP A 32 28.28 37.64 22.34
CA ASP A 32 28.56 38.96 22.96
C ASP A 32 27.38 39.97 22.87
N MET A 33 26.35 39.66 22.08
CA MET A 33 25.21 40.53 21.81
C MET A 33 23.83 39.96 22.18
N TYR A 34 23.63 38.64 22.31
CA TYR A 34 22.30 38.04 22.55
C TYR A 34 22.35 36.75 23.39
N THR A 35 21.32 36.54 24.21
CA THR A 35 21.06 35.28 24.93
C THR A 35 19.84 34.59 24.35
N TYR A 36 19.99 33.35 23.92
CA TYR A 36 18.88 32.54 23.40
C TYR A 36 18.45 31.51 24.44
N THR A 37 17.16 31.49 24.77
CA THR A 37 16.53 30.46 25.60
C THR A 37 15.48 29.73 24.78
N THR A 38 15.59 28.41 24.69
CA THR A 38 14.58 27.55 24.08
C THR A 38 13.84 26.84 25.21
N ASP A 39 12.54 27.11 25.37
CA ASP A 39 11.69 26.40 26.34
C ASP A 39 10.90 25.31 25.59
N THR A 40 11.23 24.04 25.82
CA THR A 40 10.42 22.91 25.38
C THR A 40 9.47 22.53 26.52
N ASN A 41 8.29 23.14 26.57
CA ASN A 41 7.22 22.68 27.46
C ASN A 41 6.49 21.51 26.80
N THR A 42 6.85 20.28 27.15
CA THR A 42 5.98 19.12 26.98
C THR A 42 5.33 18.79 28.32
N THR A 43 4.00 18.74 28.31
CA THR A 43 3.17 18.26 29.41
C THR A 43 3.28 16.74 29.43
N ASP A 44 4.09 16.20 30.33
CA ASP A 44 4.60 14.83 30.24
C ASP A 44 3.72 13.76 30.94
N ASP A 45 2.73 14.14 31.76
CA ASP A 45 2.02 13.15 32.59
C ASP A 45 0.77 12.52 31.94
N GLU A 46 0.17 13.15 30.91
CA GLU A 46 -0.88 12.54 30.06
C GLU A 46 -0.28 11.92 28.77
N TYR A 47 1.04 12.02 28.61
CA TYR A 47 1.79 11.58 27.43
C TYR A 47 2.25 10.11 27.53
N GLY A 48 2.51 9.60 28.75
CA GLY A 48 3.04 8.25 28.98
C GLY A 48 2.16 7.10 28.46
N ASP A 49 0.85 7.19 28.65
CA ASP A 49 -0.08 6.11 28.30
C ASP A 49 -0.43 6.11 26.79
N ARG A 50 -0.48 7.30 26.17
CA ARG A 50 -0.61 7.47 24.71
C ARG A 50 0.71 7.17 23.98
N ALA A 51 1.86 7.35 24.63
CA ALA A 51 3.18 7.06 24.05
C ALA A 51 3.47 5.56 23.92
N GLY A 52 2.96 4.73 24.84
CA GLY A 52 3.04 3.27 24.74
C GLY A 52 2.34 2.75 23.48
N CYS A 53 1.01 2.94 23.41
CA CYS A 53 0.19 2.45 22.28
C CYS A 53 0.67 2.99 20.92
N GLY A 54 1.02 4.27 20.84
CA GLY A 54 1.53 4.88 19.61
C GLY A 54 2.89 4.33 19.17
N THR A 55 3.72 3.86 20.10
CA THR A 55 5.03 3.27 19.79
C THR A 55 4.89 1.83 19.30
N TRP A 56 4.07 1.00 19.97
CA TRP A 56 3.75 -0.35 19.50
C TRP A 56 3.08 -0.33 18.12
N ALA A 57 2.16 0.61 17.88
CA ALA A 57 1.52 0.77 16.57
C ALA A 57 2.54 1.09 15.47
N LYS A 58 3.54 1.94 15.73
CA LYS A 58 4.62 2.23 14.76
C LYS A 58 5.42 0.98 14.40
N TYR A 59 5.83 0.20 15.40
CA TYR A 59 6.57 -1.05 15.18
C TYR A 59 5.71 -2.09 14.44
N GLY A 60 4.41 -2.18 14.76
CA GLY A 60 3.46 -3.06 14.08
C GLY A 60 3.33 -2.72 12.60
N ILE A 61 3.09 -1.45 12.27
CA ILE A 61 2.94 -1.01 10.87
C ILE A 61 4.27 -1.17 10.11
N PHE A 62 5.41 -0.88 10.73
CA PHE A 62 6.72 -1.09 10.11
C PHE A 62 6.94 -2.57 9.77
N THR A 63 6.71 -3.46 10.73
CA THR A 63 6.87 -4.92 10.56
C THR A 63 5.91 -5.46 9.49
N ALA A 64 4.64 -5.03 9.51
CA ALA A 64 3.66 -5.43 8.51
C ALA A 64 4.06 -5.01 7.08
N ASN A 65 4.59 -3.79 6.90
CA ASN A 65 5.08 -3.34 5.61
C ASN A 65 6.30 -4.16 5.13
N ILE A 66 7.21 -4.55 6.02
CA ILE A 66 8.32 -5.46 5.67
C ILE A 66 7.78 -6.81 5.17
N VAL A 67 6.77 -7.37 5.83
CA VAL A 67 6.13 -8.61 5.37
C VAL A 67 5.51 -8.42 3.98
N PHE A 68 4.77 -7.33 3.76
CA PHE A 68 4.20 -7.03 2.43
C PHE A 68 5.26 -6.84 1.35
N MET A 69 6.41 -6.27 1.69
CA MET A 69 7.54 -6.11 0.78
C MET A 69 8.12 -7.46 0.37
N ILE A 70 8.27 -8.40 1.31
CA ILE A 70 8.75 -9.77 1.03
C ILE A 70 7.74 -10.51 0.13
N VAL A 71 6.45 -10.46 0.48
CA VAL A 71 5.39 -11.10 -0.32
C VAL A 71 5.33 -10.49 -1.73
N GLY A 72 5.42 -9.17 -1.86
CA GLY A 72 5.47 -8.49 -3.15
C GLY A 72 6.70 -8.88 -3.98
N GLY A 73 7.86 -9.05 -3.34
CA GLY A 73 9.09 -9.55 -3.96
C GLY A 73 8.94 -10.97 -4.50
N LEU A 74 8.34 -11.88 -3.73
CA LEU A 74 8.06 -13.25 -4.17
C LEU A 74 7.09 -13.28 -5.36
N LEU A 75 6.03 -12.47 -5.32
CA LEU A 75 5.08 -12.36 -6.43
C LEU A 75 5.75 -11.82 -7.69
N LEU A 76 6.55 -10.77 -7.58
CA LEU A 76 7.29 -10.19 -8.70
C LEU A 76 8.27 -11.21 -9.31
N ALA A 77 9.02 -11.92 -8.46
CA ALA A 77 9.92 -12.98 -8.91
C ALA A 77 9.16 -14.11 -9.64
N MET A 78 8.03 -14.55 -9.08
CA MET A 78 7.18 -15.57 -9.71
C MET A 78 6.61 -15.09 -11.05
N GLY A 79 6.17 -13.83 -11.13
CA GLY A 79 5.68 -13.24 -12.38
C GLY A 79 6.75 -13.17 -13.48
N ILE A 80 7.98 -12.77 -13.12
CA ILE A 80 9.12 -12.77 -14.04
C ILE A 80 9.48 -14.19 -14.47
N TRP A 81 9.48 -15.15 -13.54
CA TRP A 81 9.74 -16.56 -13.83
C TRP A 81 8.72 -17.11 -14.85
N LEU A 82 7.42 -16.92 -14.60
CA LEU A 82 6.34 -17.32 -15.51
C LEU A 82 6.49 -16.69 -16.91
N ARG A 83 7.05 -15.48 -16.99
CA ARG A 83 7.24 -14.76 -18.26
C ARG A 83 8.47 -15.21 -19.03
N THR A 84 9.52 -15.67 -18.36
CA THR A 84 10.83 -15.95 -18.95
C THR A 84 11.04 -17.42 -19.28
N ASP A 85 10.42 -18.34 -18.53
CA ASP A 85 10.57 -19.77 -18.76
C ASP A 85 10.00 -20.22 -20.11
N SER A 86 10.87 -20.77 -20.96
CA SER A 86 10.50 -21.23 -22.31
C SER A 86 9.66 -22.50 -22.29
N ARG A 87 9.85 -23.37 -21.29
CA ARG A 87 9.09 -24.63 -21.17
C ARG A 87 7.62 -24.32 -20.85
N PHE A 88 7.37 -23.41 -19.92
CA PHE A 88 6.03 -22.94 -19.58
C PHE A 88 5.37 -22.20 -20.75
N ARG A 89 6.11 -21.31 -21.42
CA ARG A 89 5.62 -20.61 -22.63
C ARG A 89 5.21 -21.58 -23.74
N ASN A 90 6.04 -22.58 -24.03
CA ASN A 90 5.78 -23.55 -25.11
C ASN A 90 4.58 -24.44 -24.79
N PHE A 91 4.50 -24.96 -23.55
CA PHE A 91 3.36 -25.74 -23.07
C PHE A 91 2.03 -24.97 -23.17
N ILE A 92 2.06 -23.67 -22.83
CA ILE A 92 0.89 -22.80 -22.92
C ILE A 92 0.56 -22.46 -24.37
N SER A 93 1.55 -22.11 -25.21
CA SER A 93 1.32 -21.72 -26.59
C SER A 93 0.74 -22.84 -27.44
N GLU A 94 1.17 -24.08 -27.22
CA GLU A 94 0.70 -25.24 -27.99
C GLU A 94 -0.75 -25.58 -27.63
N ARG A 95 -1.08 -25.50 -26.34
CA ARG A 95 -2.44 -25.70 -25.80
C ARG A 95 -3.39 -24.56 -26.16
N TYR A 96 -2.90 -23.32 -26.25
CA TYR A 96 -3.70 -22.13 -26.56
C TYR A 96 -3.94 -21.95 -28.05
N ARG A 97 -2.96 -22.28 -28.90
CA ARG A 97 -3.07 -22.14 -30.36
C ARG A 97 -4.17 -23.02 -30.95
N GLN A 98 -4.47 -24.17 -30.33
CA GLN A 98 -5.61 -25.01 -30.71
C GLN A 98 -6.96 -24.48 -30.20
N ALA A 99 -6.98 -23.53 -29.25
CA ALA A 99 -8.22 -22.97 -28.68
C ALA A 99 -8.75 -21.78 -29.44
N VAL A 100 -7.87 -21.07 -30.11
CA VAL A 100 -8.14 -19.73 -30.62
C VAL A 100 -7.61 -19.63 -32.04
N GLU A 101 -8.09 -20.48 -32.95
CA GLU A 101 -7.84 -20.29 -34.38
C GLU A 101 -8.67 -19.12 -34.95
N ASP A 102 -9.79 -18.73 -34.32
CA ASP A 102 -10.70 -17.72 -34.88
C ASP A 102 -10.89 -16.40 -34.08
N ALA A 103 -10.25 -16.22 -32.92
CA ALA A 103 -10.33 -14.95 -32.16
C ALA A 103 -8.95 -14.31 -31.98
N PHE A 104 -8.35 -13.91 -33.10
CA PHE A 104 -7.03 -13.27 -33.18
C PHE A 104 -6.92 -11.90 -32.46
N TRP A 105 -7.94 -11.48 -31.71
CA TRP A 105 -7.92 -10.29 -30.85
C TRP A 105 -7.99 -10.57 -29.34
N GLU A 106 -8.22 -11.82 -28.92
CA GLU A 106 -8.34 -12.20 -27.49
C GLU A 106 -7.34 -13.29 -27.06
N ALA A 107 -6.19 -13.35 -27.73
CA ALA A 107 -5.00 -14.06 -27.26
C ALA A 107 -4.29 -13.56 -25.96
N PRO A 108 -4.61 -12.40 -25.31
CA PRO A 108 -3.72 -11.86 -24.31
C PRO A 108 -3.94 -12.39 -22.89
N THR A 109 -4.93 -13.25 -22.60
CA THR A 109 -5.36 -13.52 -21.20
C THR A 109 -4.28 -14.14 -20.30
N LEU A 110 -3.42 -15.02 -20.83
CA LEU A 110 -2.35 -15.67 -20.04
C LEU A 110 -1.05 -14.85 -19.98
N PHE A 111 -0.67 -14.16 -21.06
CA PHE A 111 0.40 -13.17 -20.98
C PHE A 111 0.00 -12.04 -20.02
N ALA A 112 -1.26 -11.59 -20.09
CA ALA A 112 -1.84 -10.63 -19.18
C ALA A 112 -1.74 -11.12 -17.73
N PHE A 113 -2.00 -12.39 -17.43
CA PHE A 113 -1.85 -12.92 -16.06
C PHE A 113 -0.43 -12.74 -15.51
N SER A 114 0.60 -13.09 -16.29
CA SER A 114 2.00 -12.87 -15.86
C SER A 114 2.32 -11.39 -15.64
N TYR A 115 1.86 -10.51 -16.54
CA TYR A 115 2.04 -9.06 -16.40
C TYR A 115 1.28 -8.49 -15.21
N ILE A 116 0.06 -8.97 -14.93
CA ILE A 116 -0.73 -8.57 -13.77
C ILE A 116 0.02 -8.93 -12.48
N ILE A 117 0.56 -10.15 -12.37
CA ILE A 117 1.34 -10.55 -11.20
C ILE A 117 2.58 -9.64 -11.02
N ILE A 118 3.30 -9.35 -12.10
CA ILE A 118 4.47 -8.46 -12.06
C ILE A 118 4.08 -7.06 -11.57
N VAL A 119 3.04 -6.46 -12.15
CA VAL A 119 2.57 -5.12 -11.80
C VAL A 119 2.08 -5.08 -10.36
N MET A 120 1.28 -6.07 -9.94
CA MET A 120 0.78 -6.16 -8.57
C MET A 120 1.93 -6.31 -7.56
N GLY A 121 2.89 -7.19 -7.83
CA GLY A 121 4.08 -7.37 -7.00
C GLY A 121 4.91 -6.09 -6.89
N ALA A 122 5.14 -5.39 -8.01
CA ALA A 122 5.86 -4.12 -8.03
C ALA A 122 5.15 -3.03 -7.22
N VAL A 123 3.83 -2.86 -7.43
CA VAL A 123 3.02 -1.90 -6.68
C VAL A 123 3.04 -2.20 -5.18
N MET A 124 2.92 -3.47 -4.78
CA MET A 124 3.03 -3.88 -3.37
C MET A 124 4.37 -3.47 -2.75
N ILE A 125 5.49 -3.68 -3.44
CA ILE A 125 6.82 -3.28 -2.97
C ILE A 125 6.91 -1.76 -2.81
N VAL A 126 6.45 -0.99 -3.81
CA VAL A 126 6.48 0.47 -3.75
C VAL A 126 5.64 1.01 -2.58
N VAL A 127 4.43 0.49 -2.40
CA VAL A 127 3.53 0.90 -1.31
C VAL A 127 4.13 0.55 0.06
N ALA A 128 4.68 -0.65 0.20
CA ALA A 128 5.36 -1.07 1.43
C ALA A 128 6.57 -0.19 1.76
N MET A 129 7.39 0.15 0.74
CA MET A 129 8.52 1.06 0.89
C MET A 129 8.07 2.45 1.34
N LEU A 130 7.01 2.99 0.75
CA LEU A 130 6.41 4.27 1.16
C LEU A 130 5.88 4.20 2.60
N GLY A 131 5.30 3.07 3.01
CA GLY A 131 4.84 2.84 4.38
C GLY A 131 5.99 2.86 5.39
N CYS A 132 7.08 2.13 5.11
CA CYS A 132 8.29 2.13 5.93
C CYS A 132 8.93 3.52 6.03
N CYS A 133 9.08 4.22 4.90
CA CYS A 133 9.61 5.58 4.82
C CYS A 133 8.68 6.62 5.47
N GLY A 134 7.36 6.40 5.46
CA GLY A 134 6.39 7.29 6.10
C GLY A 134 6.53 7.32 7.61
N ILE A 135 6.80 6.17 8.23
CA ILE A 135 6.94 6.04 9.69
C ILE A 135 8.29 6.61 10.16
N THR A 136 9.38 6.27 9.48
CA THR A 136 10.73 6.69 9.86
C THR A 136 11.08 8.09 9.35
N GLY A 137 10.40 8.55 8.30
CA GLY A 137 10.64 9.83 7.66
C GLY A 137 10.41 11.01 8.60
N ARG A 138 11.19 12.07 8.41
CA ARG A 138 11.03 13.32 9.16
C ARG A 138 10.01 14.27 8.52
N SER A 139 9.78 14.12 7.21
CA SER A 139 8.84 14.94 6.44
C SER A 139 7.43 14.35 6.47
N ARG A 140 6.42 15.21 6.46
CA ARG A 140 5.00 14.81 6.38
C ARG A 140 4.60 14.36 4.99
N LEU A 141 5.39 14.71 3.98
CA LEU A 141 5.10 14.46 2.58
C LEU A 141 4.99 12.95 2.29
N PHE A 142 5.90 12.13 2.82
CA PHE A 142 5.83 10.66 2.62
C PHE A 142 4.57 10.04 3.23
N LEU A 143 4.12 10.51 4.40
CA LEU A 143 2.87 10.05 5.01
C LEU A 143 1.63 10.47 4.19
N ILE A 144 1.63 11.68 3.65
CA ILE A 144 0.55 12.18 2.79
C ILE A 144 0.49 11.36 1.50
N ILE A 145 1.63 11.15 0.83
CA ILE A 145 1.72 10.34 -0.40
C ILE A 145 1.26 8.91 -0.13
N TYR A 146 1.75 8.29 0.95
CA TYR A 146 1.32 6.96 1.37
C TYR A 146 -0.20 6.88 1.58
N SER A 147 -0.77 7.83 2.33
CA SER A 147 -2.21 7.90 2.56
C SER A 147 -3.01 8.05 1.25
N MET A 148 -2.53 8.87 0.32
CA MET A 148 -3.18 9.06 -0.99
C MET A 148 -3.15 7.78 -1.83
N VAL A 149 -2.01 7.09 -1.88
CA VAL A 149 -1.89 5.83 -2.64
C VAL A 149 -2.78 4.73 -2.05
N VAL A 150 -2.78 4.56 -0.72
CA VAL A 150 -3.66 3.58 -0.05
C VAL A 150 -5.15 3.92 -0.28
N PHE A 151 -5.50 5.21 -0.29
CA PHE A 151 -6.87 5.64 -0.62
C PHE A 151 -7.27 5.30 -2.06
N LEU A 152 -6.38 5.51 -3.04
CA LEU A 152 -6.64 5.10 -4.43
C LEU A 152 -6.80 3.57 -4.54
N LEU A 153 -5.98 2.80 -3.82
CA LEU A 153 -6.12 1.34 -3.75
C LEU A 153 -7.44 0.91 -3.11
N LEU A 154 -7.95 1.65 -2.13
CA LEU A 154 -9.27 1.40 -1.54
C LEU A 154 -10.38 1.58 -2.58
N ILE A 155 -10.35 2.65 -3.36
CA ILE A 155 -11.33 2.87 -4.43
C ILE A 155 -11.25 1.73 -5.46
N ALA A 156 -10.04 1.37 -5.90
CA ALA A 156 -9.85 0.26 -6.84
C ALA A 156 -10.36 -1.08 -6.29
N THR A 157 -10.11 -1.34 -5.00
CA THR A 157 -10.57 -2.54 -4.30
C THR A 157 -12.10 -2.57 -4.28
N LEU A 158 -12.76 -1.48 -3.88
CA LEU A 158 -14.22 -1.38 -3.86
C LEU A 158 -14.83 -1.57 -5.25
N SER A 159 -14.26 -0.94 -6.28
CA SER A 159 -14.70 -1.10 -7.67
C SER A 159 -14.60 -2.56 -8.14
N CYS A 160 -13.48 -3.23 -7.83
CA CYS A 160 -13.30 -4.65 -8.15
C CYS A 160 -14.31 -5.53 -7.41
N GLY A 161 -14.54 -5.27 -6.12
CA GLY A 161 -15.53 -5.99 -5.32
C GLY A 161 -16.95 -5.86 -5.87
N ILE A 162 -17.36 -4.64 -6.23
CA ILE A 162 -18.68 -4.38 -6.84
C ILE A 162 -18.80 -5.11 -8.19
N TYR A 163 -17.77 -5.06 -9.02
CA TYR A 163 -17.75 -5.75 -10.30
C TYR A 163 -17.89 -7.27 -10.15
N LEU A 164 -17.19 -7.88 -9.18
CA LEU A 164 -17.29 -9.31 -8.88
C LEU A 164 -18.69 -9.70 -8.38
N LEU A 165 -19.30 -8.86 -7.53
CA LEU A 165 -20.67 -9.09 -7.05
C LEU A 165 -21.68 -9.04 -8.19
N TYR A 166 -21.55 -8.06 -9.10
CA TYR A 166 -22.40 -7.95 -10.28
C TYR A 166 -22.29 -9.18 -11.19
N LYS A 167 -21.07 -9.67 -11.42
CA LYS A 167 -20.83 -10.87 -12.24
C LYS A 167 -21.33 -12.16 -11.61
N LYS A 168 -21.43 -12.23 -10.28
CA LYS A 168 -21.91 -13.41 -9.55
C LYS A 168 -23.35 -13.79 -9.94
N ASP A 169 -24.19 -12.83 -10.31
CA ASP A 169 -25.63 -13.09 -10.54
C ASP A 169 -25.91 -13.75 -11.89
N GLY A 170 -25.09 -13.49 -12.92
CA GLY A 170 -25.20 -14.13 -14.25
C GLY A 170 -24.46 -15.46 -14.38
N LEU A 171 -23.55 -15.76 -13.45
CA LEU A 171 -22.60 -16.87 -13.56
C LEU A 171 -23.25 -18.26 -13.66
N ASP A 172 -24.41 -18.44 -13.03
CA ASP A 172 -25.13 -19.73 -13.01
C ASP A 172 -25.58 -20.15 -14.42
N VAL A 173 -26.21 -19.21 -15.13
CA VAL A 173 -26.69 -19.41 -16.50
C VAL A 173 -25.52 -19.52 -17.47
N GLU A 174 -24.54 -18.61 -17.38
CA GLU A 174 -23.34 -18.63 -18.23
C GLU A 174 -22.58 -19.95 -18.07
N LEU A 175 -22.45 -20.47 -16.85
CA LEU A 175 -21.79 -21.74 -16.59
C LEU A 175 -22.55 -22.93 -17.18
N SER A 176 -23.88 -22.96 -17.02
CA SER A 176 -24.71 -24.02 -17.61
C SER A 176 -24.61 -24.01 -19.14
N ASP A 177 -24.71 -22.84 -19.76
CA ASP A 177 -24.62 -22.70 -21.22
C ASP A 177 -23.23 -23.09 -21.74
N ALA A 178 -22.16 -22.69 -21.03
CA ALA A 178 -20.81 -23.08 -21.37
C ALA A 178 -20.60 -24.60 -21.27
N LEU A 179 -21.10 -25.24 -20.21
CA LEU A 179 -21.01 -26.69 -20.04
C LEU A 179 -21.81 -27.44 -21.11
N ASN A 180 -23.03 -26.98 -21.43
CA ASN A 180 -23.83 -27.53 -22.52
C ASN A 180 -23.10 -27.45 -23.86
N TYR A 181 -22.52 -26.28 -24.17
CA TYR A 181 -21.74 -26.08 -25.39
C TYR A 181 -20.54 -27.03 -25.46
N MET A 182 -19.79 -27.17 -24.35
CA MET A 182 -18.63 -28.07 -24.26
C MET A 182 -19.01 -29.54 -24.45
N VAL A 183 -20.12 -29.98 -23.87
CA VAL A 183 -20.63 -31.36 -24.04
C VAL A 183 -21.04 -31.59 -25.49
N GLN A 184 -21.81 -30.68 -26.09
CA GLN A 184 -22.26 -30.81 -27.48
C GLN A 184 -21.09 -30.93 -28.46
N HIS A 185 -20.03 -30.14 -28.27
CA HIS A 185 -18.87 -30.08 -29.16
C HIS A 185 -17.69 -30.96 -28.70
N TYR A 186 -17.90 -31.88 -27.76
CA TYR A 186 -16.79 -32.66 -27.20
C TYR A 186 -16.01 -33.49 -28.24
N TYR A 187 -16.71 -34.18 -29.16
CA TYR A 187 -16.08 -35.02 -30.20
C TYR A 187 -15.87 -34.31 -31.55
N MET A 188 -16.58 -33.21 -31.81
CA MET A 188 -16.56 -32.51 -33.11
C MET A 188 -15.90 -31.13 -33.04
N GLY A 189 -15.64 -30.62 -31.85
CA GLY A 189 -15.03 -29.32 -31.62
C GLY A 189 -13.49 -29.35 -31.63
N PRO A 190 -12.87 -28.18 -31.45
CA PRO A 190 -11.41 -28.09 -31.33
C PRO A 190 -10.94 -28.88 -30.09
N GLY A 191 -9.75 -29.49 -30.19
CA GLY A 191 -9.21 -30.37 -29.14
C GLY A 191 -9.12 -29.72 -27.75
N VAL A 192 -9.14 -28.39 -27.67
CA VAL A 192 -9.14 -27.65 -26.40
C VAL A 192 -10.46 -27.75 -25.64
N VAL A 193 -11.59 -27.93 -26.33
CA VAL A 193 -12.91 -28.05 -25.69
C VAL A 193 -12.96 -29.41 -25.01
N GLN A 194 -12.48 -30.43 -25.72
CA GLN A 194 -12.32 -31.77 -25.18
C GLN A 194 -11.40 -31.76 -23.95
N GLU A 195 -10.21 -31.15 -24.07
CA GLU A 195 -9.24 -31.13 -22.98
C GLU A 195 -9.71 -30.30 -21.78
N ALA A 196 -10.38 -29.16 -22.01
CA ALA A 196 -10.95 -28.33 -20.95
C ALA A 196 -12.06 -29.07 -20.21
N LEU A 197 -12.96 -29.75 -20.92
CA LEU A 197 -14.04 -30.51 -20.32
C LEU A 197 -13.50 -31.73 -19.56
N ASP A 198 -12.51 -32.44 -20.10
CA ASP A 198 -11.84 -33.55 -19.41
C ASP A 198 -11.18 -33.09 -18.11
N LYS A 199 -10.51 -31.93 -18.12
CA LYS A 199 -9.93 -31.34 -16.92
C LYS A 199 -11.00 -30.93 -15.91
N LEU A 200 -12.10 -30.33 -16.34
CA LEU A 200 -13.22 -29.99 -15.47
C LEU A 200 -13.82 -31.24 -14.81
N GLN A 201 -14.15 -32.25 -15.60
CA GLN A 201 -14.75 -33.50 -15.15
C GLN A 201 -13.87 -34.25 -14.16
N THR A 202 -12.56 -34.32 -14.43
CA THR A 202 -11.59 -34.96 -13.52
C THR A 202 -11.34 -34.13 -12.24
N THR A 203 -11.28 -32.80 -12.34
CA THR A 203 -11.02 -31.91 -11.18
C THR A 203 -12.21 -31.88 -10.22
N PHE A 204 -13.43 -31.76 -10.75
CA PHE A 204 -14.66 -31.65 -9.95
C PHE A 204 -15.36 -33.00 -9.72
N ARG A 205 -14.81 -34.10 -10.27
CA ARG A 205 -15.36 -35.46 -10.22
C ARG A 205 -16.83 -35.48 -10.61
N CYS A 206 -17.10 -35.01 -11.82
CA CYS A 206 -18.43 -34.80 -12.37
C CYS A 206 -18.49 -35.26 -13.83
N CYS A 207 -19.67 -35.29 -14.42
CA CYS A 207 -19.87 -35.63 -15.82
C CYS A 207 -21.00 -34.80 -16.44
N GLY A 208 -20.79 -34.31 -17.65
CA GLY A 208 -21.77 -33.48 -18.35
C GLY A 208 -22.12 -32.16 -17.64
N ASN A 209 -23.17 -31.49 -18.08
CA ASN A 209 -23.71 -30.31 -17.42
C ASN A 209 -24.56 -30.72 -16.21
N ALA A 210 -25.62 -31.48 -16.45
CA ALA A 210 -26.54 -32.05 -15.47
C ALA A 210 -26.25 -33.53 -15.16
N GLY A 211 -25.47 -34.22 -16.02
CA GLY A 211 -25.01 -35.59 -15.74
C GLY A 211 -24.57 -36.35 -17.00
N CYS A 212 -24.32 -37.65 -16.83
CA CYS A 212 -23.98 -38.55 -17.95
C CYS A 212 -25.08 -38.66 -19.04
N SER A 213 -26.33 -38.30 -18.72
CA SER A 213 -27.43 -38.26 -19.69
C SER A 213 -27.20 -37.26 -20.82
N ASP A 214 -26.41 -36.22 -20.59
CA ASP A 214 -26.21 -35.14 -21.56
C ASP A 214 -25.48 -35.66 -22.80
N PHE A 215 -24.47 -36.52 -22.63
CA PHE A 215 -23.78 -37.18 -23.74
C PHE A 215 -24.72 -38.12 -24.51
N ARG A 216 -25.60 -38.83 -23.81
CA ARG A 216 -26.58 -39.73 -24.45
C ARG A 216 -27.60 -38.95 -25.28
N MET A 217 -27.99 -37.76 -24.82
CA MET A 217 -28.90 -36.86 -25.55
C MET A 217 -28.33 -36.47 -26.92
N PHE A 218 -27.01 -36.24 -26.99
CA PHE A 218 -26.31 -35.95 -28.25
C PHE A 218 -25.85 -37.20 -29.02
N ARG A 219 -26.26 -38.41 -28.60
CA ARG A 219 -25.82 -39.70 -29.17
C ARG A 219 -24.29 -39.85 -29.18
N GLN A 220 -23.64 -39.36 -28.14
CA GLN A 220 -22.20 -39.44 -27.93
C GLN A 220 -21.88 -40.45 -26.82
N ASP A 221 -20.70 -41.07 -26.92
CA ASP A 221 -20.20 -41.96 -25.88
C ASP A 221 -19.70 -41.16 -24.67
N ILE A 222 -19.95 -41.68 -23.47
CA ILE A 222 -19.51 -41.04 -22.23
C ILE A 222 -17.97 -41.10 -22.16
N PRO A 223 -17.28 -39.96 -21.99
CA PRO A 223 -15.83 -39.93 -22.00
C PRO A 223 -15.24 -40.58 -20.73
N ARG A 224 -14.01 -41.09 -20.85
CA ARG A 224 -13.30 -41.77 -19.74
C ARG A 224 -12.93 -40.83 -18.57
N SER A 225 -12.98 -39.54 -18.79
CA SER A 225 -12.74 -38.48 -17.81
C SER A 225 -13.90 -38.31 -16.80
N CYS A 226 -15.08 -38.85 -17.10
CA CYS A 226 -16.25 -38.78 -16.21
C CYS A 226 -16.10 -39.66 -14.96
N ASP A 227 -16.57 -39.14 -13.82
CA ASP A 227 -16.65 -39.89 -12.57
C ASP A 227 -17.79 -40.92 -12.60
N ILE A 228 -17.61 -42.04 -11.89
CA ILE A 228 -18.56 -43.17 -11.84
C ILE A 228 -19.91 -42.73 -11.26
N ARG A 229 -19.94 -41.70 -10.40
CA ARG A 229 -21.17 -41.18 -9.80
C ARG A 229 -22.07 -40.43 -10.78
N CYS A 230 -21.56 -40.03 -11.95
CA CYS A 230 -22.33 -39.34 -12.98
C CYS A 230 -23.05 -38.06 -12.51
N ASP A 231 -22.55 -37.40 -11.45
CA ASP A 231 -23.09 -36.13 -10.97
C ASP A 231 -22.83 -35.00 -11.99
N GLY A 232 -23.79 -34.10 -12.17
CA GLY A 232 -23.64 -32.94 -13.06
C GLY A 232 -22.53 -31.98 -12.62
N CYS A 233 -21.70 -31.55 -13.57
CA CYS A 233 -20.62 -30.60 -13.29
C CYS A 233 -21.13 -29.24 -12.85
N HIS A 234 -22.29 -28.80 -13.36
CA HIS A 234 -22.87 -27.51 -12.98
C HIS A 234 -23.10 -27.40 -11.47
N PHE A 235 -23.74 -28.41 -10.87
CA PHE A 235 -23.98 -28.45 -9.43
C PHE A 235 -22.67 -28.44 -8.62
N ARG A 236 -21.71 -29.32 -8.98
CA ARG A 236 -20.42 -29.43 -8.27
C ARG A 236 -19.60 -28.14 -8.34
N ILE A 237 -19.54 -27.53 -9.53
CA ILE A 237 -18.81 -26.28 -9.75
C ILE A 237 -19.51 -25.13 -9.03
N MET A 238 -20.84 -25.02 -9.09
CA MET A 238 -21.58 -23.98 -8.37
C MET A 238 -21.40 -24.06 -6.86
N VAL A 239 -21.37 -25.26 -6.29
CA VAL A 239 -21.05 -25.46 -4.86
C VAL A 239 -19.63 -24.97 -4.56
N ALA A 240 -18.65 -25.35 -5.36
CA ALA A 240 -17.26 -24.92 -5.17
C ALA A 240 -17.10 -23.39 -5.32
N LEU A 241 -17.74 -22.79 -6.32
CA LEU A 241 -17.75 -21.35 -6.55
C LEU A 241 -18.41 -20.61 -5.39
N ARG A 242 -19.54 -21.10 -4.85
CA ARG A 242 -20.18 -20.47 -3.67
C ARG A 242 -19.27 -20.46 -2.45
N ILE A 243 -18.56 -21.55 -2.19
CA ILE A 243 -17.57 -21.63 -1.11
C ILE A 243 -16.43 -20.63 -1.39
N GLY A 244 -15.93 -20.61 -2.63
CA GLY A 244 -14.92 -19.65 -3.08
C GLY A 244 -15.34 -18.20 -2.85
N PHE A 245 -16.53 -17.80 -3.32
CA PHE A 245 -17.08 -16.46 -3.11
C PHE A 245 -17.21 -16.10 -1.64
N SER A 246 -17.64 -17.04 -0.78
CA SER A 246 -17.72 -16.79 0.66
C SER A 246 -16.34 -16.48 1.26
N VAL A 247 -15.32 -17.27 0.94
CA VAL A 247 -13.93 -17.02 1.38
C VAL A 247 -13.41 -15.70 0.81
N THR A 248 -13.63 -15.44 -0.48
CA THR A 248 -13.22 -14.19 -1.14
C THR A 248 -13.87 -12.98 -0.48
N LEU A 249 -15.14 -13.04 -0.09
CA LEU A 249 -15.82 -11.95 0.62
C LEU A 249 -15.20 -11.69 2.00
N ILE A 250 -14.87 -12.75 2.75
CA ILE A 250 -14.20 -12.61 4.06
C ILE A 250 -12.84 -11.92 3.90
N VAL A 251 -12.03 -12.38 2.94
CA VAL A 251 -10.72 -11.79 2.65
C VAL A 251 -10.88 -10.35 2.18
N PHE A 252 -11.84 -10.07 1.29
CA PHE A 252 -12.15 -8.74 0.80
C PHE A 252 -12.52 -7.77 1.93
N SER A 253 -13.43 -8.17 2.81
CA SER A 253 -13.82 -7.38 3.98
C SER A 253 -12.63 -7.11 4.90
N ALA A 254 -11.79 -8.12 5.16
CA ALA A 254 -10.59 -7.95 5.96
C ALA A 254 -9.60 -6.95 5.33
N VAL A 255 -9.37 -7.04 4.01
CA VAL A 255 -8.50 -6.11 3.28
C VAL A 255 -9.03 -4.67 3.36
N VAL A 256 -10.33 -4.47 3.15
CA VAL A 256 -10.97 -3.15 3.25
C VAL A 256 -10.82 -2.58 4.67
N LEU A 257 -11.08 -3.38 5.71
CA LEU A 257 -10.90 -2.95 7.11
C LEU A 257 -9.45 -2.59 7.42
N CYS A 258 -8.49 -3.39 6.95
CA CYS A 258 -7.06 -3.10 7.11
C CYS A 258 -6.65 -1.79 6.40
N GLN A 259 -7.15 -1.55 5.19
CA GLN A 259 -6.90 -0.30 4.46
C GLN A 259 -7.51 0.91 5.19
N LEU A 260 -8.74 0.80 5.66
CA LEU A 260 -9.40 1.85 6.44
C LEU A 260 -8.64 2.17 7.73
N ALA A 261 -8.26 1.14 8.49
CA ALA A 261 -7.45 1.31 9.69
C ALA A 261 -6.12 2.00 9.37
N THR A 262 -5.45 1.59 8.30
CA THR A 262 -4.19 2.19 7.82
C THR A 262 -4.35 3.67 7.50
N ILE A 263 -5.43 4.05 6.80
CA ILE A 263 -5.74 5.46 6.47
C ILE A 263 -6.02 6.25 7.76
N CYS A 264 -6.84 5.72 8.66
CA CYS A 264 -7.13 6.36 9.95
C CYS A 264 -5.85 6.59 10.77
N PHE A 265 -4.97 5.60 10.86
CA PHE A 265 -3.68 5.74 11.55
C PHE A 265 -2.76 6.74 10.85
N ALA A 266 -2.67 6.70 9.52
CA ALA A 266 -1.86 7.64 8.76
C ALA A 266 -2.33 9.09 8.98
N LEU A 267 -3.64 9.34 8.89
CA LEU A 267 -4.24 10.64 9.17
C LEU A 267 -3.99 11.07 10.62
N TYR A 268 -4.19 10.17 11.58
CA TYR A 268 -3.88 10.42 12.99
C TYR A 268 -2.42 10.88 13.15
N PHE A 269 -1.45 10.18 12.56
CA PHE A 269 -0.05 10.58 12.61
C PHE A 269 0.22 11.92 11.91
N VAL A 270 -0.47 12.21 10.80
CA VAL A 270 -0.36 13.51 10.10
C VAL A 270 -0.85 14.66 10.98
N PHE A 271 -1.99 14.50 11.67
CA PHE A 271 -2.54 15.52 12.58
C PHE A 271 -1.76 15.64 13.89
N MET A 272 -1.29 14.51 14.44
CA MET A 272 -0.52 14.48 15.68
C MET A 272 0.90 15.03 15.52
N ARG A 273 1.45 15.01 14.31
CA ARG A 273 2.63 15.82 13.98
C ARG A 273 2.20 17.29 14.00
N LYS A 274 2.08 17.91 15.17
CA LYS A 274 1.99 19.37 15.29
C LYS A 274 3.26 19.99 14.69
N LYS A 275 3.14 21.13 13.99
CA LYS A 275 4.33 21.85 13.50
C LYS A 275 5.12 22.28 14.72
N GLU A 276 6.34 21.79 14.88
CA GLU A 276 7.28 22.35 15.86
C GLU A 276 7.58 23.79 15.43
N ILE A 277 6.83 24.74 15.99
CA ILE A 277 7.17 26.16 15.86
C ILE A 277 8.26 26.39 16.90
N LYS A 278 9.52 26.44 16.47
CA LYS A 278 10.62 26.87 17.34
C LYS A 278 10.47 28.38 17.59
N ILE A 279 9.98 28.73 18.77
CA ILE A 279 9.92 30.13 19.23
C ILE A 279 11.30 30.47 19.78
N ILE A 280 11.98 31.44 19.16
CA ILE A 280 13.25 31.97 19.64
C ILE A 280 12.97 33.26 20.40
N TYR A 281 13.25 33.26 21.70
CA TYR A 281 13.22 34.47 22.51
C TYR A 281 14.58 35.17 22.39
N VAL A 282 14.56 36.45 22.03
CA VAL A 282 15.74 37.32 21.97
C VAL A 282 15.62 38.33 23.10
N GLU A 283 16.50 38.24 24.10
CA GLU A 283 16.61 39.24 25.17
C GLU A 283 17.62 40.32 24.74
N GLU A 284 17.17 41.57 24.60
CA GLU A 284 18.03 42.70 24.26
C GLU A 284 18.72 43.21 25.53
N ARG A 285 20.05 43.04 25.64
CA ARG A 285 20.82 43.70 26.72
C ARG A 285 20.75 45.20 26.50
N ARG A 286 20.11 45.95 27.42
CA ARG A 286 20.18 47.42 27.45
C ARG A 286 21.64 47.87 27.64
N ARG A 287 22.38 48.08 26.55
CA ARG A 287 23.51 49.01 26.50
C ARG A 287 23.20 50.11 25.49
N HIS A 288 23.51 51.33 25.87
CA HIS A 288 23.26 52.57 25.12
C HIS A 288 23.86 52.53 23.70
N ARG A 289 22.98 52.52 22.66
CA ARG A 289 23.12 52.94 21.24
C ARG A 289 24.27 52.36 20.36
N PRO A 290 24.15 52.35 19.00
CA PRO A 290 23.00 52.60 18.13
C PRO A 290 22.51 51.36 17.37
N SER A 291 21.35 51.53 16.75
CA SER A 291 20.45 50.54 16.17
C SER A 291 20.99 49.82 14.92
N HIS A 292 21.18 48.50 15.02
CA HIS A 292 20.74 47.60 13.95
C HIS A 292 19.59 46.77 14.51
N ARG A 293 18.36 47.29 14.36
CA ARG A 293 17.17 46.47 14.60
C ARG A 293 17.26 45.28 13.65
N LEU A 294 17.37 44.08 14.19
CA LEU A 294 17.04 42.86 13.45
C LEU A 294 15.53 42.93 13.17
N THR A 295 15.17 43.55 12.06
CA THR A 295 13.79 43.60 11.58
C THR A 295 13.40 42.22 11.09
N ARG A 296 12.10 41.94 11.15
CA ARG A 296 11.52 40.71 10.59
C ARG A 296 11.95 40.49 9.13
N ASP A 297 12.20 41.59 8.42
CA ASP A 297 12.66 41.62 7.04
C ASP A 297 14.09 41.09 6.85
N THR A 298 15.04 41.38 7.76
CA THR A 298 16.44 40.92 7.65
C THR A 298 16.60 39.42 7.93
N LEU A 299 15.69 38.81 8.69
CA LEU A 299 15.64 37.35 8.89
C LEU A 299 14.89 36.62 7.77
N ARG A 300 13.94 37.30 7.12
CA ARG A 300 13.24 36.77 5.94
C ARG A 300 14.22 36.60 4.77
N ASP A 301 15.18 37.50 4.63
CA ASP A 301 16.24 37.42 3.62
C ASP A 301 17.20 36.23 3.82
N HIS A 302 17.17 35.58 5.00
CA HIS A 302 17.95 34.37 5.32
C HIS A 302 17.12 33.08 5.36
N ASP A 303 15.84 33.11 4.97
CA ASP A 303 14.96 31.92 4.83
C ASP A 303 14.84 31.04 6.09
N LEU A 304 14.97 31.65 7.28
CA LEU A 304 14.93 30.92 8.55
C LEU A 304 13.49 30.87 9.13
N PRO A 305 12.96 29.69 9.50
CA PRO A 305 11.57 29.52 9.93
C PRO A 305 11.36 29.89 11.40
N PHE A 306 11.45 31.18 11.75
CA PHE A 306 11.28 31.65 13.14
C PHE A 306 10.21 32.74 13.28
N GLN A 307 9.46 32.69 14.38
CA GLN A 307 8.54 33.75 14.84
C GLN A 307 9.17 34.43 16.06
N LEU A 308 9.46 35.73 15.94
CA LEU A 308 9.97 36.55 17.05
C LEU A 308 8.80 37.09 17.88
N GLN A 309 8.81 36.83 19.19
CA GLN A 309 7.93 37.50 20.15
C GLN A 309 8.76 38.36 21.11
N PRO A 310 8.49 39.68 21.21
CA PRO A 310 9.13 40.51 22.21
C PRO A 310 8.60 40.16 23.61
N LYS A 311 9.51 39.95 24.55
CA LYS A 311 9.20 39.71 25.97
C LYS A 311 8.80 41.05 26.59
N TYR A 312 7.52 41.40 26.54
CA TYR A 312 7.03 42.56 27.29
C TYR A 312 7.26 42.32 28.78
N GLU A 313 8.01 43.22 29.41
CA GLU A 313 8.24 43.27 30.85
C GLU A 313 6.90 43.10 31.59
N ARG A 314 6.83 42.14 32.53
CA ARG A 314 5.76 42.07 33.52
C ARG A 314 5.72 43.38 34.28
N LYS A 315 4.75 44.23 34.02
CA LYS A 315 4.31 45.26 34.97
C LYS A 315 3.25 44.65 35.88
N TYR A 316 3.55 44.61 37.17
CA TYR A 316 2.58 44.32 38.23
C TYR A 316 1.46 45.39 38.24
N ALA A 317 0.19 44.97 38.32
CA ALA A 317 -0.96 45.67 38.93
C ALA A 317 -2.19 44.73 38.86
N LYS A 318 -2.77 44.26 40.00
CA LYS A 318 -4.02 44.75 40.64
C LYS A 318 -5.11 45.07 39.60
N TYR A 319 -6.30 44.46 39.56
CA TYR A 319 -7.12 43.69 40.52
C TYR A 319 -7.60 42.38 39.90
#